data_AF-A0A222E0S8-F1
#
_entry.id   AF-A0A222E0S8-F1
#
_cell.length_a   1.000
_cell.length_b   1.000
_cell.length_c   1.000
_cell.angle_alpha   90.00
_cell.angle_beta   90.00
_cell.angle_gamma   90.00
#
_symmetry.space_group_name_H-M   'P 1'
#
loop_
_entity.id
_entity.type
_entity.pdbx_description
1 polymer ?
#
loop_
_entity_poly.entity_id
_entity_poly.type
_entity_poly.pdbx_seq_one_letter_code
_entity_poly.pdbx_strand_id
1 'polypeptide(L)'
;MNGRANRDDTSYYWRMIRADGLGGARALLLCLLLSCLCAVPSRAQDIERPIVRVGVLAHRGWNARESQWSLLATYLQEALPAHVVRFVPVTLTSAGPLINAGGLDFLITNPGHYIDLAGQYPMSVLATRKRSLADGAHTLQFGSAVLVRTDSQLTTFADLRGARVGAVAPQAFGGFQMTWFEARAQGVDLFDDPADLVFYGFPQDAIVADVLSGKLDAGIVRSGLLERLVIEGTVPSDSLRALNANVTYTHPEAVSTRLYPEWPFLALAGTDAAMRDAVALALLQSTDRGLPDPWGAPVSYHDAHALVAAFAGWSSPATDVGNPGTAFVLWLFVGAVGVLGLAGGLVVIRARRGGPTRAAKPTRDQDTVSLTRRETQVLAQIGAGKSTKEIAAQLGISPKTVEFHRANLLRKFEARSSAQLIARAGQQETRAIPET
;
A
#
# COMPACT_ATOMS: atom_id res chain seq x y z
N MET A 1 -77.29 -43.74 -69.02
CA MET A 1 -76.01 -43.77 -69.75
C MET A 1 -75.47 -42.35 -69.84
N ASN A 2 -74.19 -42.21 -69.56
CA ASN A 2 -73.42 -40.98 -69.34
C ASN A 2 -73.51 -39.93 -70.44
N GLY A 3 -73.41 -38.65 -70.06
CA GLY A 3 -72.95 -37.63 -71.01
C GLY A 3 -73.12 -36.18 -70.56
N ARG A 4 -71.98 -35.59 -70.13
CA ARG A 4 -71.60 -34.16 -70.16
C ARG A 4 -72.11 -33.25 -69.03
N ALA A 5 -71.14 -32.95 -68.15
CA ALA A 5 -71.13 -31.82 -67.24
C ALA A 5 -71.18 -30.49 -68.01
N ASN A 6 -72.09 -29.62 -67.58
CA ASN A 6 -72.21 -28.25 -68.06
C ASN A 6 -71.28 -27.33 -67.27
N ARG A 7 -70.69 -26.37 -67.98
CA ARG A 7 -69.85 -25.30 -67.47
C ARG A 7 -70.68 -24.27 -66.69
N ASP A 8 -69.94 -23.45 -65.94
CA ASP A 8 -70.29 -22.12 -65.41
C ASP A 8 -70.93 -22.08 -64.02
N ASP A 9 -70.07 -22.03 -62.99
CA ASP A 9 -70.31 -21.12 -61.85
C ASP A 9 -68.99 -20.76 -61.10
N THR A 10 -68.09 -20.02 -61.74
CA THR A 10 -66.86 -19.46 -61.14
C THR A 10 -67.14 -18.18 -60.33
N SER A 11 -68.32 -18.04 -59.71
CA SER A 11 -68.75 -16.82 -59.01
C SER A 11 -68.88 -16.94 -57.48
N TYR A 12 -68.76 -18.13 -56.89
CA TYR A 12 -69.00 -18.30 -55.45
C TYR A 12 -67.75 -18.39 -54.55
N TYR A 13 -66.59 -18.78 -55.07
CA TYR A 13 -65.40 -19.02 -54.23
C TYR A 13 -64.52 -17.79 -53.94
N TRP A 14 -64.70 -16.66 -54.64
CA TRP A 14 -63.88 -15.45 -54.47
C TRP A 14 -64.51 -14.33 -53.62
N ARG A 15 -65.73 -14.51 -53.09
CA ARG A 15 -66.35 -13.53 -52.17
C ARG A 15 -66.11 -13.78 -50.69
N MET A 16 -65.52 -14.91 -50.30
CA MET A 16 -65.27 -15.23 -48.89
C MET A 16 -63.84 -14.89 -48.39
N ILE A 17 -62.94 -14.43 -49.29
CA ILE A 17 -61.56 -14.04 -48.94
C ILE A 17 -61.40 -12.50 -49.03
N ARG A 18 -62.41 -11.74 -48.56
CA ARG A 18 -62.29 -10.28 -48.47
C ARG A 18 -63.01 -9.66 -47.28
N ALA A 19 -63.09 -10.40 -46.18
CA ALA A 19 -63.50 -9.87 -44.88
C ALA A 19 -62.71 -10.60 -43.80
N ASP A 20 -61.46 -10.17 -43.57
CA ASP A 20 -60.77 -10.23 -42.26
C ASP A 20 -59.33 -9.67 -42.38
N GLY A 21 -59.23 -8.42 -42.87
CA GLY A 21 -57.98 -7.65 -42.79
C GLY A 21 -57.54 -7.35 -41.35
N LEU A 22 -58.40 -7.59 -40.36
CA LEU A 22 -58.11 -7.43 -38.93
C LEU A 22 -57.64 -8.73 -38.24
N GLY A 23 -57.87 -9.90 -38.82
CA GLY A 23 -57.52 -11.19 -38.20
C GLY A 23 -56.01 -11.46 -38.19
N GLY A 24 -55.33 -11.21 -39.31
CA GLY A 24 -53.89 -11.38 -39.44
C GLY A 24 -53.10 -10.34 -38.62
N ALA A 25 -53.57 -9.09 -38.58
CA ALA A 25 -52.95 -8.04 -37.78
C ALA A 25 -53.13 -8.29 -36.27
N ARG A 26 -54.29 -8.79 -35.83
CA ARG A 26 -54.53 -9.20 -34.44
C ARG A 26 -53.71 -10.41 -34.04
N ALA A 27 -53.56 -11.41 -34.92
CA ALA A 27 -52.71 -12.57 -34.66
C ALA A 27 -51.22 -12.19 -34.56
N LEU A 28 -50.74 -11.28 -35.42
CA LEU A 28 -49.39 -10.73 -35.35
C LEU A 28 -49.17 -9.88 -34.09
N LEU A 29 -50.14 -9.04 -33.70
CA LEU A 29 -50.06 -8.28 -32.45
C LEU A 29 -50.12 -9.17 -31.22
N LEU A 30 -50.94 -10.24 -31.23
CA LEU A 30 -51.01 -11.20 -30.14
C LEU A 30 -49.70 -11.99 -30.03
N CYS A 31 -49.10 -12.41 -31.16
CA CYS A 31 -47.80 -13.06 -31.19
C CYS A 31 -46.65 -12.13 -30.76
N LEU A 32 -46.71 -10.83 -31.11
CA LEU A 32 -45.76 -9.81 -30.64
C LEU A 32 -45.94 -9.48 -29.15
N LEU A 33 -47.17 -9.46 -28.65
CA LEU A 33 -47.45 -9.27 -27.23
C LEU A 33 -47.07 -10.50 -26.41
N LEU A 34 -47.32 -11.71 -26.90
CA LEU A 34 -46.91 -12.97 -26.28
C LEU A 34 -45.39 -13.16 -26.32
N SER A 35 -44.70 -12.74 -27.38
CA SER A 35 -43.24 -12.75 -27.42
C SER A 35 -42.62 -11.69 -26.51
N CYS A 36 -43.28 -10.55 -26.32
CA CYS A 36 -42.90 -9.56 -25.30
C CYS A 36 -43.21 -10.02 -23.86
N LEU A 37 -44.25 -10.82 -23.62
CA LEU A 37 -44.54 -11.39 -22.29
C LEU A 37 -43.65 -12.59 -21.95
N CYS A 38 -43.14 -13.32 -22.95
CA CYS A 38 -42.17 -14.41 -22.77
C CYS A 38 -40.71 -13.94 -22.83
N ALA A 39 -40.46 -12.68 -23.16
CA ALA A 39 -39.16 -12.04 -22.99
C ALA A 39 -38.94 -11.75 -21.50
N VAL A 40 -38.76 -12.83 -20.71
CA VAL A 40 -38.04 -12.70 -19.45
C VAL A 40 -36.70 -12.10 -19.84
N PRO A 41 -36.32 -10.90 -19.35
CA PRO A 41 -34.98 -10.43 -19.57
C PRO A 41 -34.09 -11.53 -19.02
N SER A 42 -33.30 -12.17 -19.89
CA SER A 42 -32.16 -12.94 -19.48
C SER A 42 -31.24 -11.94 -18.77
N ARG A 43 -31.51 -11.70 -17.49
CA ARG A 43 -30.47 -11.37 -16.55
C ARG A 43 -29.51 -12.53 -16.69
N ALA A 44 -28.45 -12.32 -17.48
CA ALA A 44 -27.19 -12.95 -17.16
C ALA A 44 -27.08 -12.74 -15.65
N GLN A 45 -27.20 -13.82 -14.89
CA GLN A 45 -26.73 -13.77 -13.52
C GLN A 45 -25.28 -13.36 -13.68
N ASP A 46 -24.98 -12.09 -13.40
CA ASP A 46 -23.62 -11.69 -13.10
C ASP A 46 -23.24 -12.57 -11.93
N ILE A 47 -22.61 -13.71 -12.22
CA ILE A 47 -22.04 -14.57 -11.20
C ILE A 47 -21.01 -13.67 -10.54
N GLU A 48 -21.36 -13.13 -9.38
CA GLU A 48 -20.51 -12.23 -8.63
C GLU A 48 -19.29 -13.04 -8.22
N ARG A 49 -18.23 -12.92 -9.01
CA ARG A 49 -17.01 -13.71 -8.82
C ARG A 49 -16.35 -13.24 -7.54
N PRO A 50 -16.07 -14.15 -6.59
CA PRO A 50 -15.42 -13.78 -5.34
C PRO A 50 -14.07 -13.10 -5.61
N ILE A 51 -13.78 -12.06 -4.83
CA ILE A 51 -12.57 -11.25 -5.00
C ILE A 51 -11.43 -11.87 -4.18
N VAL A 52 -10.28 -12.07 -4.83
CA VAL A 52 -9.02 -12.51 -4.20
C VAL A 52 -8.09 -11.31 -4.09
N ARG A 53 -7.74 -10.93 -2.85
CA ARG A 53 -6.95 -9.74 -2.54
C ARG A 53 -5.53 -10.13 -2.18
N VAL A 54 -4.60 -9.79 -3.07
CA VAL A 54 -3.16 -10.02 -2.88
C VAL A 54 -2.51 -8.71 -2.47
N GLY A 55 -2.17 -8.59 -1.19
CA GLY A 55 -1.40 -7.47 -0.67
C GLY A 55 0.02 -7.51 -1.24
N VAL A 56 0.56 -6.38 -1.68
CA VAL A 56 1.95 -6.31 -2.17
C VAL A 56 2.68 -5.13 -1.58
N LEU A 57 3.81 -5.39 -0.93
CA LEU A 57 4.63 -4.36 -0.32
C LEU A 57 5.19 -3.40 -1.38
N ALA A 58 4.64 -2.19 -1.42
CA ALA A 58 4.93 -1.16 -2.42
C ALA A 58 5.84 -0.06 -1.84
N HIS A 59 7.15 -0.32 -1.79
CA HIS A 59 8.12 0.63 -1.26
C HIS A 59 8.36 1.89 -2.13
N ARG A 60 8.06 1.84 -3.44
CA ARG A 60 8.30 2.95 -4.39
C ARG A 60 7.02 3.73 -4.78
N GLY A 61 5.93 3.57 -4.03
CA GLY A 61 4.60 3.96 -4.51
C GLY A 61 4.09 2.95 -5.56
N TRP A 62 2.78 2.89 -5.74
CA TRP A 62 2.12 1.91 -6.61
C TRP A 62 1.54 2.58 -7.84
N ASN A 63 1.98 2.17 -9.04
CA ASN A 63 1.26 2.41 -10.29
C ASN A 63 0.83 1.06 -10.87
N ALA A 64 -0.48 0.77 -10.85
CA ALA A 64 -1.04 -0.53 -11.23
C ALA A 64 -0.71 -0.96 -12.68
N ARG A 65 -0.43 -0.01 -13.59
CA ARG A 65 -0.09 -0.28 -14.99
C ARG A 65 1.40 -0.51 -15.25
N GLU A 66 2.26 -0.04 -14.36
CA GLU A 66 3.73 -0.07 -14.51
C GLU A 66 4.41 -0.93 -13.43
N SER A 67 3.62 -1.57 -12.56
CA SER A 67 4.13 -2.40 -11.48
C SER A 67 4.72 -3.69 -12.04
N GLN A 68 5.91 -4.07 -11.57
CA GLN A 68 6.55 -5.38 -11.82
C GLN A 68 5.62 -6.58 -11.51
N TRP A 69 4.55 -6.34 -10.76
CA TRP A 69 3.56 -7.32 -10.34
C TRP A 69 2.37 -7.47 -11.29
N SER A 70 2.24 -6.63 -12.33
CA SER A 70 1.11 -6.69 -13.26
C SER A 70 1.04 -8.02 -14.00
N LEU A 71 2.18 -8.55 -14.45
CA LEU A 71 2.26 -9.85 -15.13
C LEU A 71 1.84 -11.00 -14.19
N LEU A 72 2.26 -10.95 -12.92
CA LEU A 72 1.81 -11.91 -11.91
C LEU A 72 0.30 -11.80 -11.64
N ALA A 73 -0.23 -10.58 -11.60
CA ALA A 73 -1.67 -10.37 -11.41
C ALA A 73 -2.49 -10.95 -12.58
N THR A 74 -2.04 -10.73 -13.82
CA THR A 74 -2.64 -11.33 -15.02
C THR A 74 -2.56 -12.84 -14.97
N TYR A 75 -1.38 -13.39 -14.67
CA TYR A 75 -1.18 -14.83 -14.56
C TYR A 75 -2.10 -15.48 -13.52
N LEU A 76 -2.19 -14.91 -12.32
CA LEU A 76 -3.08 -15.42 -11.27
C LEU A 76 -4.56 -15.26 -11.66
N GLN A 77 -4.92 -14.20 -12.40
CA GLN A 77 -6.28 -14.03 -12.91
C GLN A 77 -6.64 -15.12 -13.93
N GLU A 78 -5.71 -15.52 -14.79
CA GLU A 78 -5.90 -16.63 -15.74
C GLU A 78 -5.96 -17.98 -15.02
N ALA A 79 -5.13 -18.19 -13.99
CA ALA A 79 -5.13 -19.40 -13.19
C ALA A 79 -6.39 -19.57 -12.32
N LEU A 80 -7.08 -18.46 -11.99
CA LEU A 80 -8.27 -18.43 -11.13
C LEU A 80 -9.48 -17.83 -11.88
N PRO A 81 -9.99 -18.49 -12.94
CA PRO A 81 -11.04 -17.92 -13.81
C PRO A 81 -12.37 -17.67 -13.08
N ALA A 82 -12.64 -18.43 -12.01
CA ALA A 82 -13.83 -18.27 -11.17
C ALA A 82 -13.77 -17.07 -10.21
N HIS A 83 -12.62 -16.39 -10.12
CA HIS A 83 -12.37 -15.32 -9.15
C HIS A 83 -11.99 -14.01 -9.84
N VAL A 84 -12.00 -12.94 -9.07
CA VAL A 84 -11.48 -11.63 -9.48
C VAL A 84 -10.23 -11.32 -8.67
N VAL A 85 -9.06 -11.40 -9.31
CA VAL A 85 -7.79 -11.14 -8.65
C VAL A 85 -7.54 -9.64 -8.56
N ARG A 86 -7.21 -9.15 -7.37
CA ARG A 86 -6.94 -7.75 -7.06
C ARG A 86 -5.67 -7.61 -6.26
N PHE A 87 -4.71 -6.90 -6.83
CA PHE A 87 -3.47 -6.55 -6.12
C PHE A 87 -3.70 -5.26 -5.34
N VAL A 88 -3.42 -5.31 -4.04
CA VAL A 88 -3.62 -4.22 -3.10
C VAL A 88 -2.25 -3.72 -2.63
N PRO A 89 -1.85 -2.49 -2.93
CA PRO A 89 -0.58 -1.98 -2.43
C PRO A 89 -0.60 -1.85 -0.91
N VAL A 90 0.45 -2.32 -0.25
CA VAL A 90 0.63 -2.18 1.20
C VAL A 90 1.96 -1.53 1.54
N THR A 91 2.03 -0.88 2.70
CA THR A 91 3.27 -0.42 3.32
C THR A 91 3.64 -1.34 4.49
N LEU A 92 4.83 -1.14 5.06
CA LEU A 92 5.25 -1.82 6.30
C LEU A 92 4.28 -1.55 7.46
N THR A 93 3.57 -0.43 7.47
CA THR A 93 2.66 -0.05 8.55
C THR A 93 1.20 -0.33 8.23
N SER A 94 0.82 -0.42 6.95
CA SER A 94 -0.58 -0.61 6.55
C SER A 94 -1.00 -2.07 6.47
N ALA A 95 -0.05 -3.02 6.38
CA ALA A 95 -0.35 -4.43 6.25
C ALA A 95 -1.15 -4.97 7.44
N GLY A 96 -0.72 -4.73 8.68
CA GLY A 96 -1.43 -5.16 9.88
C GLY A 96 -2.89 -4.67 9.96
N PRO A 97 -3.16 -3.36 9.83
CA PRO A 97 -4.53 -2.84 9.76
C PRO A 97 -5.39 -3.46 8.65
N LEU A 98 -4.81 -3.75 7.48
CA LEU A 98 -5.54 -4.40 6.38
C LEU A 98 -5.83 -5.88 6.66
N ILE A 99 -4.89 -6.61 7.28
CA ILE A 99 -5.11 -7.99 7.74
C ILE A 99 -6.27 -8.02 8.75
N ASN A 100 -6.25 -7.13 9.74
CA ASN A 100 -7.31 -7.03 10.77
C ASN A 100 -8.69 -6.70 10.18
N ALA A 101 -8.73 -5.88 9.15
CA ALA A 101 -9.98 -5.53 8.47
C ALA A 101 -10.50 -6.64 7.54
N GLY A 102 -9.82 -7.79 7.45
CA GLY A 102 -10.12 -8.83 6.47
C GLY A 102 -9.94 -8.33 5.03
N GLY A 103 -9.07 -7.34 4.82
CA GLY A 103 -8.85 -6.66 3.55
C GLY A 103 -7.87 -7.36 2.61
N LEU A 104 -7.25 -8.45 3.06
CA LEU A 104 -6.26 -9.25 2.33
C LEU A 104 -6.54 -10.73 2.51
N ASP A 105 -6.30 -11.52 1.47
CA ASP A 105 -6.31 -12.99 1.48
C ASP A 105 -4.86 -13.53 1.37
N PHE A 106 -4.02 -12.81 0.64
CA PHE A 106 -2.61 -13.13 0.44
C PHE A 106 -1.74 -11.91 0.65
N LEU A 107 -0.44 -12.12 0.90
CA LEU A 107 0.54 -11.06 1.05
C LEU A 107 1.88 -11.42 0.43
N ILE A 108 2.41 -10.53 -0.40
CA ILE A 108 3.78 -10.55 -0.91
C ILE A 108 4.56 -9.45 -0.20
N THR A 109 5.59 -9.83 0.53
CA THR A 109 6.38 -8.90 1.34
C THR A 109 7.84 -9.32 1.42
N ASN A 110 8.72 -8.45 1.92
CA ASN A 110 10.09 -8.83 2.20
C ASN A 110 10.18 -9.74 3.45
N PRO A 111 11.27 -10.51 3.62
CA PRO A 111 11.42 -11.45 4.74
C PRO A 111 11.33 -10.80 6.12
N GLY A 112 11.96 -9.64 6.33
CA GLY A 112 11.94 -8.97 7.62
C GLY A 112 10.52 -8.59 8.08
N HIS A 113 9.73 -8.03 7.17
CA HIS A 113 8.33 -7.69 7.43
C HIS A 113 7.45 -8.93 7.55
N TYR A 114 7.75 -10.03 6.86
CA TYR A 114 7.08 -11.31 7.10
C TYR A 114 7.31 -11.79 8.54
N ILE A 115 8.55 -11.82 9.03
CA ILE A 115 8.85 -12.26 10.39
C ILE A 115 8.13 -11.40 11.44
N ASP A 116 8.15 -10.08 11.26
CA ASP A 116 7.46 -9.14 12.15
C ASP A 116 5.94 -9.40 12.20
N LEU A 117 5.31 -9.61 11.04
CA LEU A 117 3.89 -9.91 10.95
C LEU A 117 3.54 -11.32 11.46
N ALA A 118 4.38 -12.32 11.22
CA ALA A 118 4.15 -13.71 11.61
C ALA A 118 4.13 -13.88 13.15
N GLY A 119 4.78 -12.97 13.88
CA GLY A 119 4.67 -12.91 15.35
C GLY A 119 3.30 -12.45 15.86
N GLN A 120 2.47 -11.84 15.00
CA GLN A 120 1.19 -11.21 15.37
C GLN A 120 -0.01 -11.85 14.66
N TYR A 121 0.18 -12.34 13.44
CA TYR A 121 -0.89 -12.81 12.57
C TYR A 121 -0.56 -14.22 12.07
N PRO A 122 -1.45 -15.21 12.28
CA PRO A 122 -1.25 -16.54 11.73
C PRO A 122 -1.27 -16.51 10.20
N MET A 123 -0.22 -17.07 9.58
CA MET A 123 -0.03 -17.12 8.13
C MET A 123 0.89 -18.27 7.74
N SER A 124 0.86 -18.66 6.47
CA SER A 124 1.71 -19.72 5.91
C SER A 124 2.39 -19.26 4.62
N VAL A 125 3.66 -19.62 4.45
CA VAL A 125 4.37 -19.42 3.18
C VAL A 125 3.88 -20.43 2.15
N LEU A 126 3.34 -19.95 1.03
CA LEU A 126 2.93 -20.80 -0.09
C LEU A 126 4.06 -21.02 -1.09
N ALA A 127 4.85 -19.98 -1.34
CA ALA A 127 5.95 -20.02 -2.30
C ALA A 127 6.99 -18.95 -1.96
N THR A 128 8.19 -19.13 -2.48
CA THR A 128 9.27 -18.14 -2.39
C THR A 128 9.64 -17.67 -3.79
N ARG A 129 9.78 -16.35 -3.99
CA ARG A 129 10.15 -15.77 -5.29
C ARG A 129 11.50 -16.33 -5.76
N LYS A 130 11.56 -16.79 -7.00
CA LYS A 130 12.80 -17.18 -7.70
C LYS A 130 13.21 -16.02 -8.58
N ARG A 131 14.15 -15.20 -8.13
CA ARG A 131 14.59 -14.06 -8.89
C ARG A 131 15.47 -14.51 -10.05
N SER A 132 15.19 -14.00 -11.24
CA SER A 132 15.98 -14.25 -12.44
C SER A 132 17.28 -13.44 -12.41
N LEU A 133 18.37 -14.10 -12.78
CA LEU A 133 19.71 -13.53 -12.89
C LEU A 133 20.04 -13.24 -14.35
N ALA A 134 21.07 -12.44 -14.60
CA ALA A 134 21.46 -11.99 -15.94
C ALA A 134 21.91 -13.15 -16.87
N ASP A 135 22.44 -14.22 -16.29
CA ASP A 135 22.88 -15.43 -17.00
C ASP A 135 21.73 -16.43 -17.27
N GLY A 136 20.50 -16.06 -16.92
CA GLY A 136 19.31 -16.92 -17.03
C GLY A 136 19.15 -17.93 -15.89
N ALA A 137 20.08 -17.98 -14.93
CA ALA A 137 19.89 -18.75 -13.71
C ALA A 137 18.85 -18.09 -12.79
N HIS A 138 18.43 -18.80 -11.76
CA HIS A 138 17.52 -18.28 -10.74
C HIS A 138 18.13 -18.40 -9.34
N THR A 139 17.83 -17.42 -8.49
CA THR A 139 18.18 -17.45 -7.07
C THR A 139 16.94 -17.35 -6.20
N LEU A 140 16.92 -18.13 -5.12
CA LEU A 140 15.93 -18.05 -4.04
C LEU A 140 16.42 -17.19 -2.87
N GLN A 141 17.59 -16.57 -3.01
CA GLN A 141 18.22 -15.80 -1.94
C GLN A 141 18.77 -14.48 -2.47
N PHE A 142 18.91 -13.51 -1.57
CA PHE A 142 19.52 -12.21 -1.82
C PHE A 142 20.24 -11.70 -0.58
N GLY A 143 21.14 -10.73 -0.78
CA GLY A 143 21.82 -10.03 0.31
C GLY A 143 21.78 -8.52 0.13
N SER A 144 22.62 -7.84 0.91
CA SER A 144 22.98 -6.44 0.66
C SER A 144 24.40 -6.36 0.10
N ALA A 145 24.63 -5.37 -0.75
CA ALA A 145 25.94 -4.97 -1.22
C ALA A 145 26.28 -3.61 -0.64
N VAL A 146 27.46 -3.50 -0.02
CA VAL A 146 28.03 -2.21 0.37
C VAL A 146 28.99 -1.80 -0.73
N LEU A 147 28.51 -0.94 -1.62
CA LEU A 147 29.25 -0.50 -2.78
C LEU A 147 30.23 0.59 -2.41
N VAL A 148 31.46 0.45 -2.87
CA VAL A 148 32.52 1.45 -2.80
C VAL A 148 33.12 1.60 -4.19
N ARG A 149 33.77 2.73 -4.47
CA ARG A 149 34.54 2.87 -5.71
C ARG A 149 35.65 1.83 -5.76
N THR A 150 36.00 1.35 -6.95
CA THR A 150 37.07 0.37 -7.12
C THR A 150 38.41 0.86 -6.57
N ASP A 151 38.68 2.17 -6.69
CA ASP A 151 39.87 2.85 -6.17
C ASP A 151 39.82 3.19 -4.67
N SER A 152 38.72 2.84 -3.98
CA SER A 152 38.54 3.11 -2.56
C SER A 152 39.47 2.24 -1.71
N GLN A 153 39.95 2.82 -0.61
CA GLN A 153 40.74 2.12 0.41
C GLN A 153 39.86 1.31 1.38
N LEU A 154 38.53 1.43 1.32
CA LEU A 154 37.61 0.71 2.20
C LEU A 154 37.51 -0.76 1.79
N THR A 155 37.78 -1.67 2.73
CA THR A 155 37.84 -3.12 2.47
C THR A 155 36.96 -3.95 3.40
N THR A 156 36.74 -3.49 4.62
CA THR A 156 36.00 -4.18 5.68
C THR A 156 34.93 -3.29 6.30
N PHE A 157 33.96 -3.88 7.03
CA PHE A 157 32.96 -3.07 7.72
C PHE A 157 33.60 -2.13 8.76
N ALA A 158 34.75 -2.49 9.32
CA ALA A 158 35.49 -1.64 10.25
C ALA A 158 35.94 -0.32 9.61
N ASP A 159 36.14 -0.29 8.30
CA ASP A 159 36.53 0.92 7.55
C ASP A 159 35.35 1.87 7.35
N LEU A 160 34.11 1.44 7.65
CA LEU A 160 32.94 2.33 7.62
C LEU A 160 32.93 3.33 8.79
N ARG A 161 33.78 3.15 9.80
CA ARG A 161 33.94 4.14 10.88
C ARG A 161 34.49 5.44 10.30
N GLY A 162 33.77 6.54 10.50
CA GLY A 162 34.11 7.84 9.93
C GLY A 162 33.90 7.97 8.42
N ALA A 163 33.30 6.98 7.75
CA ALA A 163 32.94 7.08 6.33
C ALA A 163 31.59 7.79 6.14
N ARG A 164 31.36 8.39 4.97
CA ARG A 164 30.02 8.86 4.56
C ARG A 164 29.27 7.73 3.89
N VAL A 165 28.22 7.25 4.54
CA VAL A 165 27.47 6.06 4.12
C VAL A 165 26.07 6.46 3.67
N GLY A 166 25.67 6.01 2.47
CA GLY A 166 24.29 6.16 1.98
C GLY A 166 23.50 4.88 2.11
N ALA A 167 22.23 4.97 2.45
CA ALA A 167 21.29 3.84 2.47
C ALA A 167 19.89 4.29 2.07
N VAL A 168 18.99 3.32 1.85
CA VAL A 168 17.64 3.63 1.37
C VAL A 168 16.72 4.10 2.49
N ALA A 169 16.67 3.39 3.61
CA ALA A 169 15.88 3.71 4.79
C ALA A 169 16.27 2.78 5.94
N PRO A 170 16.14 3.20 7.21
CA PRO A 170 16.47 2.35 8.37
C PRO A 170 15.72 1.00 8.36
N GLN A 171 14.44 1.03 8.00
CA GLN A 171 13.53 -0.13 8.00
C GLN A 171 13.65 -1.01 6.75
N ALA A 172 14.55 -0.70 5.82
CA ALA A 172 14.69 -1.46 4.60
C ALA A 172 15.53 -2.72 4.83
N PHE A 173 14.86 -3.86 4.87
CA PHE A 173 15.48 -5.16 5.15
C PHE A 173 16.75 -5.41 4.33
N GLY A 174 16.64 -5.46 2.99
CA GLY A 174 17.78 -5.66 2.10
C GLY A 174 18.57 -4.42 1.72
N GLY A 175 18.14 -3.23 2.15
CA GLY A 175 18.79 -1.96 1.79
C GLY A 175 19.50 -1.28 2.96
N PHE A 176 19.46 -1.88 4.15
CA PHE A 176 20.12 -1.38 5.35
C PHE A 176 20.24 -2.45 6.45
N GLN A 177 19.13 -3.08 6.85
CA GLN A 177 19.10 -3.91 8.08
C GLN A 177 20.04 -5.12 8.03
N MET A 178 20.17 -5.78 6.87
CA MET A 178 21.13 -6.87 6.69
C MET A 178 22.57 -6.40 6.92
N THR A 179 22.96 -5.29 6.30
CA THR A 179 24.31 -4.73 6.48
C THR A 179 24.54 -4.29 7.92
N TRP A 180 23.57 -3.61 8.54
CA TRP A 180 23.64 -3.23 9.95
C TRP A 180 23.87 -4.43 10.86
N PHE A 181 23.16 -5.53 10.62
CA PHE A 181 23.30 -6.74 11.42
C PHE A 181 24.69 -7.38 11.30
N GLU A 182 25.25 -7.44 10.09
CA GLU A 182 26.61 -7.98 9.88
C GLU A 182 27.71 -7.04 10.39
N ALA A 183 27.56 -5.73 10.16
CA ALA A 183 28.50 -4.73 10.66
C ALA A 183 28.55 -4.76 12.20
N ARG A 184 27.38 -4.86 12.84
CA ARG A 184 27.28 -4.97 14.30
C ARG A 184 27.92 -6.24 14.83
N ALA A 185 27.78 -7.37 14.13
CA ALA A 185 28.47 -8.61 14.49
C ALA A 185 30.00 -8.48 14.44
N GLN A 186 30.52 -7.49 13.70
CA GLN A 186 31.94 -7.12 13.63
C GLN A 186 32.29 -5.90 14.49
N GLY A 187 31.40 -5.51 15.41
CA GLY A 187 31.60 -4.41 16.36
C GLY A 187 31.45 -3.01 15.78
N VAL A 188 30.82 -2.86 14.61
CA VAL A 188 30.55 -1.56 13.96
C VAL A 188 29.07 -1.23 14.08
N ASP A 189 28.71 -0.12 14.74
CA ASP A 189 27.33 0.36 14.76
C ASP A 189 27.11 1.37 13.63
N LEU A 190 26.40 0.97 12.58
CA LEU A 190 26.18 1.86 11.43
C LEU A 190 25.39 3.13 11.75
N PHE A 191 24.69 3.20 12.88
CA PHE A 191 23.99 4.43 13.25
C PHE A 191 24.90 5.46 13.93
N ASP A 192 25.99 5.03 14.55
CA ASP A 192 26.84 5.88 15.39
C ASP A 192 28.27 6.04 14.84
N ASP A 193 28.83 4.99 14.23
CA ASP A 193 30.23 4.94 13.81
C ASP A 193 30.55 5.70 12.50
N PRO A 194 29.70 5.73 11.46
CA PRO A 194 29.96 6.52 10.25
C PRO A 194 30.04 8.02 10.56
N ALA A 195 30.82 8.77 9.76
CA ALA A 195 30.84 10.24 9.88
C ALA A 195 29.51 10.86 9.44
N ASP A 196 28.83 10.22 8.49
CA ASP A 196 27.48 10.57 8.06
C ASP A 196 26.73 9.30 7.61
N LEU A 197 25.44 9.24 7.92
CA LEU A 197 24.52 8.22 7.45
C LEU A 197 23.30 8.88 6.81
N VAL A 198 23.28 8.86 5.47
CA VAL A 198 22.24 9.53 4.69
C VAL A 198 21.21 8.53 4.17
N PHE A 199 19.93 8.77 4.49
CA PHE A 199 18.82 7.97 3.98
C PHE A 199 18.13 8.66 2.81
N TYR A 200 18.25 8.09 1.61
CA TYR A 200 17.75 8.68 0.36
C TYR A 200 16.25 8.45 0.12
N GLY A 201 15.65 7.48 0.82
CA GLY A 201 14.39 6.88 0.37
C GLY A 201 14.61 6.04 -0.88
N PHE A 202 13.54 5.52 -1.45
CA PHE A 202 13.60 4.86 -2.74
C PHE A 202 13.41 5.87 -3.88
N PRO A 203 14.03 5.67 -5.05
CA PRO A 203 14.85 4.52 -5.49
C PRO A 203 16.30 4.50 -4.96
N GLN A 204 16.97 3.33 -5.00
CA GLN A 204 18.35 3.15 -4.50
C GLN A 204 19.43 3.66 -5.47
N ASP A 205 19.03 3.93 -6.72
CA ASP A 205 19.88 4.28 -7.84
C ASP A 205 20.69 5.58 -7.56
N ALA A 206 20.11 6.52 -6.81
CA ALA A 206 20.78 7.74 -6.38
C ALA A 206 21.96 7.49 -5.41
N ILE A 207 21.89 6.44 -4.59
CA ILE A 207 22.98 6.04 -3.68
C ILE A 207 24.20 5.63 -4.52
N VAL A 208 23.97 4.82 -5.56
CA VAL A 208 25.02 4.36 -6.47
C VAL A 208 25.70 5.53 -7.19
N ALA A 209 24.90 6.48 -7.68
CA ALA A 209 25.40 7.68 -8.34
C ALA A 209 26.29 8.54 -7.42
N ASP A 210 25.90 8.71 -6.15
CA ASP A 210 26.66 9.53 -5.21
C ASP A 210 27.92 8.83 -4.68
N VAL A 211 27.97 7.48 -4.65
CA VAL A 211 29.21 6.72 -4.44
C VAL A 211 30.16 6.90 -5.63
N LEU A 212 29.65 6.77 -6.86
CA LEU A 212 30.44 6.98 -8.08
C LEU A 212 31.06 8.37 -8.16
N SER A 213 30.29 9.41 -7.81
CA SER A 213 30.79 10.79 -7.81
C SER A 213 31.68 11.12 -6.60
N GLY A 214 31.82 10.20 -5.64
CA GLY A 214 32.59 10.41 -4.40
C GLY A 214 31.97 11.35 -3.37
N LYS A 215 30.66 11.63 -3.48
CA LYS A 215 29.92 12.31 -2.41
C LYS A 215 29.67 11.39 -1.23
N LEU A 216 29.54 10.10 -1.49
CA LEU A 216 29.55 9.03 -0.50
C LEU A 216 30.85 8.23 -0.63
N ASP A 217 31.33 7.72 0.49
CA ASP A 217 32.46 6.79 0.51
C ASP A 217 31.99 5.34 0.35
N ALA A 218 30.78 5.04 0.84
CA ALA A 218 30.11 3.76 0.67
C ALA A 218 28.59 3.91 0.52
N GLY A 219 27.96 2.97 -0.19
CA GLY A 219 26.51 2.94 -0.40
C GLY A 219 25.93 1.55 -0.17
N ILE A 220 24.93 1.44 0.70
CA ILE A 220 24.25 0.20 1.03
C ILE A 220 23.04 0.02 0.11
N VAL A 221 23.06 -1.05 -0.68
CA VAL A 221 22.00 -1.40 -1.63
C VAL A 221 21.65 -2.87 -1.56
N ARG A 222 20.56 -3.26 -2.19
CA ARG A 222 20.21 -4.67 -2.41
C ARG A 222 21.16 -5.29 -3.44
N SER A 223 21.53 -6.57 -3.25
CA SER A 223 22.27 -7.34 -4.26
C SER A 223 21.54 -7.37 -5.60
N GLY A 224 22.29 -7.40 -6.70
CA GLY A 224 21.78 -7.39 -8.07
C GLY A 224 21.54 -5.99 -8.65
N LEU A 225 21.54 -4.95 -7.82
CA LEU A 225 21.37 -3.58 -8.31
C LEU A 225 22.57 -3.12 -9.15
N LEU A 226 23.80 -3.41 -8.71
CA LEU A 226 25.01 -3.01 -9.42
C LEU A 226 25.07 -3.68 -10.80
N GLU A 227 24.88 -5.00 -10.83
CA GLU A 227 24.93 -5.82 -12.04
C GLU A 227 23.92 -5.33 -13.06
N ARG A 228 22.69 -5.05 -12.62
CA ARG A 228 21.66 -4.47 -13.47
C ARG A 228 22.08 -3.12 -14.05
N LEU A 229 22.61 -2.22 -13.23
CA LEU A 229 23.04 -0.89 -13.69
C LEU A 229 24.24 -0.97 -14.66
N VAL A 230 25.10 -1.98 -14.51
CA VAL A 230 26.19 -2.28 -15.45
C VAL A 230 25.65 -2.80 -16.78
N ILE A 231 24.70 -3.74 -16.74
CA ILE A 231 24.03 -4.27 -17.95
C ILE A 231 23.27 -3.17 -18.70
N GLU A 232 22.62 -2.26 -17.96
CA GLU A 232 21.93 -1.09 -18.52
C GLU A 232 22.90 -0.02 -19.05
N GLY A 233 24.20 -0.15 -18.81
CA GLY A 233 25.23 0.82 -19.25
C GLY A 233 25.23 2.14 -18.47
N THR A 234 24.50 2.22 -17.36
CA THR A 234 24.46 3.43 -16.51
C THR A 234 25.67 3.53 -15.58
N VAL A 235 26.29 2.38 -15.27
CA VAL A 235 27.48 2.29 -14.41
C VAL A 235 28.57 1.49 -15.14
N PRO A 236 29.81 1.99 -15.24
CA PRO A 236 30.91 1.20 -15.82
C PRO A 236 31.22 -0.04 -14.96
N SER A 237 31.49 -1.19 -15.60
CA SER A 237 31.71 -2.48 -14.92
C SER A 237 32.80 -2.46 -13.84
N ASP A 238 33.84 -1.64 -14.03
CA ASP A 238 35.04 -1.63 -13.18
C ASP A 238 35.08 -0.41 -12.25
N SER A 239 33.99 0.35 -12.15
CA SER A 239 33.94 1.59 -11.38
C SER A 239 33.61 1.41 -9.90
N LEU A 240 32.85 0.37 -9.58
CA LEU A 240 32.42 0.03 -8.23
C LEU A 240 32.70 -1.44 -7.91
N ARG A 241 32.90 -1.71 -6.63
CA ARG A 241 32.98 -3.07 -6.07
C ARG A 241 32.18 -3.14 -4.78
N ALA A 242 31.70 -4.33 -4.43
CA ALA A 242 31.20 -4.55 -3.07
C ALA A 242 32.37 -4.64 -2.08
N LEU A 243 32.12 -4.15 -0.87
CA LEU A 243 32.99 -4.30 0.27
C LEU A 243 32.94 -5.76 0.73
N ASN A 244 34.10 -6.42 0.74
CA ASN A 244 34.20 -7.87 0.88
C ASN A 244 34.35 -8.28 2.35
N ALA A 245 33.22 -8.36 3.05
CA ALA A 245 33.16 -8.92 4.39
C ALA A 245 33.20 -10.47 4.35
N ASN A 246 34.32 -11.08 3.92
CA ASN A 246 34.56 -12.53 4.02
C ASN A 246 33.40 -13.43 3.53
N VAL A 247 32.96 -13.24 2.29
CA VAL A 247 31.84 -14.02 1.75
C VAL A 247 32.28 -14.86 0.55
N THR A 248 32.64 -16.12 0.81
CA THR A 248 32.78 -17.16 -0.22
C THR A 248 31.45 -17.88 -0.39
N TYR A 249 30.40 -17.17 -0.83
CA TYR A 249 29.25 -17.85 -1.42
C TYR A 249 29.48 -17.91 -2.92
N THR A 250 29.25 -19.06 -3.53
CA THR A 250 29.02 -19.14 -4.98
C THR A 250 27.69 -18.45 -5.27
N HIS A 251 27.71 -17.11 -5.29
CA HIS A 251 26.60 -16.25 -5.66
C HIS A 251 27.07 -15.33 -6.78
N PRO A 252 26.33 -15.22 -7.89
CA PRO A 252 26.81 -14.53 -9.08
C PRO A 252 26.81 -13.00 -8.97
N GLU A 253 26.23 -12.45 -7.90
CA GLU A 253 26.16 -11.01 -7.65
C GLU A 253 27.07 -10.58 -6.52
N ALA A 254 27.47 -9.32 -6.57
CA ALA A 254 28.22 -8.66 -5.51
C ALA A 254 27.38 -8.59 -4.22
N VAL A 255 27.94 -9.10 -3.14
CA VAL A 255 27.28 -9.19 -1.82
C VAL A 255 28.31 -8.93 -0.72
N SER A 256 27.88 -8.21 0.31
CA SER A 256 28.65 -7.90 1.51
C SER A 256 28.10 -8.57 2.77
N THR A 257 26.95 -9.23 2.69
CA THR A 257 26.26 -9.83 3.85
C THR A 257 26.05 -11.33 3.66
N ARG A 258 25.58 -12.03 4.71
CA ARG A 258 24.94 -13.34 4.45
C ARG A 258 23.72 -13.20 3.55
N LEU A 259 23.38 -14.29 2.90
CA LEU A 259 22.20 -14.39 2.06
C LEU A 259 20.97 -14.75 2.88
N TYR A 260 19.84 -14.14 2.54
CA TYR A 260 18.53 -14.43 3.12
C TYR A 260 17.57 -14.89 2.01
N PRO A 261 16.56 -15.69 2.35
CA PRO A 261 15.52 -16.08 1.41
C PRO A 261 14.86 -14.88 0.71
N GLU A 262 14.50 -15.07 -0.55
CA GLU A 262 13.72 -14.12 -1.33
C GLU A 262 12.29 -13.95 -0.79
N TRP A 263 11.59 -12.98 -1.34
CA TRP A 263 10.27 -12.55 -0.83
C TRP A 263 9.26 -13.71 -0.81
N PRO A 264 8.58 -13.97 0.33
CA PRO A 264 7.53 -14.98 0.39
C PRO A 264 6.23 -14.48 -0.26
N PHE A 265 5.48 -15.44 -0.82
CA PHE A 265 4.05 -15.33 -1.07
C PHE A 265 3.31 -16.02 0.08
N LEU A 266 2.54 -15.26 0.84
CA LEU A 266 1.92 -15.69 2.08
C LEU A 266 0.42 -15.88 1.89
N ALA A 267 -0.14 -16.93 2.49
CA ALA A 267 -1.57 -17.06 2.75
C ALA A 267 -1.87 -16.64 4.19
N LEU A 268 -2.87 -15.78 4.36
CA LEU A 268 -3.38 -15.41 5.68
C LEU A 268 -4.32 -16.50 6.21
N ALA A 269 -4.44 -16.62 7.53
CA ALA A 269 -5.22 -17.72 8.12
C ALA A 269 -6.72 -17.73 7.78
N GLY A 270 -7.29 -16.56 7.43
CA GLY A 270 -8.69 -16.47 7.00
C GLY A 270 -8.95 -16.94 5.57
N THR A 271 -7.92 -17.32 4.81
CA THR A 271 -8.05 -17.68 3.41
C THR A 271 -8.59 -19.10 3.27
N ASP A 272 -9.62 -19.25 2.44
CA ASP A 272 -10.24 -20.54 2.11
C ASP A 272 -9.20 -21.58 1.66
N ALA A 273 -9.38 -22.83 2.09
CA ALA A 273 -8.40 -23.89 1.85
C ALA A 273 -8.25 -24.21 0.35
N ALA A 274 -9.36 -24.31 -0.39
CA ALA A 274 -9.31 -24.57 -1.82
C ALA A 274 -8.66 -23.42 -2.58
N MET A 275 -8.93 -22.17 -2.16
CA MET A 275 -8.26 -20.98 -2.67
C MET A 275 -6.74 -20.99 -2.41
N ARG A 276 -6.32 -21.35 -1.20
CA ARG A 276 -4.90 -21.47 -0.83
C ARG A 276 -4.18 -22.48 -1.71
N ASP A 277 -4.77 -23.66 -1.89
CA ASP A 277 -4.18 -24.74 -2.68
C ASP A 277 -4.11 -24.38 -4.17
N ALA A 278 -5.16 -23.74 -4.71
CA ALA A 278 -5.19 -23.27 -6.10
C ALA A 278 -4.10 -22.22 -6.36
N VAL A 279 -3.93 -21.24 -5.47
CA VAL A 279 -2.88 -20.23 -5.58
C VAL A 279 -1.49 -20.85 -5.43
N ALA A 280 -1.29 -21.74 -4.47
CA ALA A 280 -0.02 -22.44 -4.30
C ALA A 280 0.36 -23.21 -5.57
N LEU A 281 -0.57 -23.99 -6.13
CA LEU A 281 -0.34 -24.74 -7.37
C LEU A 281 0.00 -23.82 -8.55
N ALA A 282 -0.74 -22.72 -8.72
CA ALA A 282 -0.45 -21.73 -9.75
C ALA A 282 0.97 -21.15 -9.58
N LEU A 283 1.35 -20.75 -8.37
CA LEU A 283 2.70 -20.22 -8.12
C LEU A 283 3.78 -21.24 -8.46
N LEU A 284 3.63 -22.51 -8.09
CA LEU A 284 4.63 -23.55 -8.38
C LEU A 284 4.75 -23.88 -9.87
N GLN A 285 3.75 -23.56 -10.69
CA GLN A 285 3.72 -23.78 -12.14
C GLN A 285 4.09 -22.53 -12.96
N SER A 286 4.65 -21.50 -12.30
CA SER A 286 4.93 -20.19 -12.91
C SER A 286 6.17 -20.14 -13.81
N THR A 287 7.09 -21.10 -13.73
CA THR A 287 8.41 -21.08 -14.41
C THR A 287 8.31 -20.82 -15.92
N ASP A 288 7.41 -21.50 -16.63
CA ASP A 288 7.32 -21.44 -18.09
C ASP A 288 6.24 -20.47 -18.60
N ARG A 289 5.86 -19.49 -17.77
CA ARG A 289 4.69 -18.61 -18.01
C ARG A 289 5.05 -17.18 -18.41
N GLY A 290 6.31 -16.93 -18.74
CA GLY A 290 6.79 -15.60 -19.16
C GLY A 290 6.78 -14.55 -18.05
N LEU A 291 6.75 -14.98 -16.78
CA LEU A 291 6.90 -14.07 -15.64
C LEU A 291 8.36 -13.65 -15.49
N PRO A 292 8.66 -12.38 -15.17
CA PRO A 292 10.03 -11.92 -14.95
C PRO A 292 10.74 -12.73 -13.87
N ASP A 293 10.01 -13.04 -12.80
CA ASP A 293 10.46 -13.92 -11.73
C ASP A 293 9.39 -14.99 -11.47
N PRO A 294 9.73 -16.27 -11.65
CA PRO A 294 8.86 -17.35 -11.24
C PRO A 294 8.87 -17.53 -9.71
N TRP A 295 8.09 -18.50 -9.25
CA TRP A 295 7.92 -18.83 -7.84
C TRP A 295 8.27 -20.30 -7.61
N GLY A 296 8.94 -20.55 -6.49
CA GLY A 296 9.42 -21.86 -6.07
C GLY A 296 8.71 -22.40 -4.85
N ALA A 297 9.01 -23.66 -4.54
CA ALA A 297 8.65 -24.25 -3.26
C ALA A 297 9.09 -23.34 -2.10
N PRO A 298 8.27 -23.24 -1.04
CA PRO A 298 8.57 -22.39 0.10
C PRO A 298 9.87 -22.86 0.77
N VAL A 299 10.72 -21.90 1.14
CA VAL A 299 11.95 -22.17 1.91
C VAL A 299 11.81 -21.72 3.37
N SER A 300 12.77 -22.11 4.20
CA SER A 300 12.83 -21.64 5.59
C SER A 300 13.26 -20.18 5.65
N TYR A 301 12.59 -19.40 6.49
CA TYR A 301 12.92 -18.00 6.81
C TYR A 301 13.59 -17.85 8.18
N HIS A 302 14.01 -18.97 8.78
CA HIS A 302 14.57 -19.01 10.13
C HIS A 302 15.71 -18.01 10.35
N ASP A 303 16.62 -17.90 9.38
CA ASP A 303 17.82 -17.05 9.48
C ASP A 303 17.49 -15.55 9.60
N ALA A 304 16.31 -15.13 9.14
CA ALA A 304 15.87 -13.74 9.28
C ALA A 304 15.42 -13.38 10.71
N HIS A 305 15.10 -14.35 11.57
CA HIS A 305 14.58 -14.08 12.91
C HIS A 305 15.60 -13.36 13.80
N ALA A 306 16.87 -13.79 13.79
CA ALA A 306 17.90 -13.18 14.62
C ALA A 306 18.11 -11.71 14.26
N LEU A 307 18.14 -11.40 12.95
CA LEU A 307 18.23 -10.03 12.45
C LEU A 307 17.02 -9.20 12.90
N VAL A 308 15.81 -9.70 12.67
CA VAL A 308 14.58 -8.95 12.98
C VAL A 308 14.44 -8.71 14.48
N ALA A 309 14.75 -9.71 15.32
CA ALA A 309 14.74 -9.56 16.77
C ALA A 309 15.78 -8.55 17.25
N ALA A 310 17.01 -8.60 16.70
CA ALA A 310 18.07 -7.66 17.03
C ALA A 310 17.69 -6.21 16.64
N PHE A 311 17.08 -6.04 15.45
CA PHE A 311 16.67 -4.73 14.97
C PHE A 311 15.47 -4.17 15.75
N ALA A 312 14.50 -5.00 16.13
CA ALA A 312 13.36 -4.59 16.93
C ALA A 312 13.77 -4.15 18.35
N GLY A 313 14.78 -4.80 18.93
CA GLY A 313 15.36 -4.41 20.23
C GLY A 313 16.29 -3.20 20.15
N TRP A 314 16.67 -2.75 18.95
CA TRP A 314 17.47 -1.56 18.78
C TRP A 314 16.59 -0.31 18.93
N SER A 315 16.68 0.31 20.11
CA SER A 315 16.32 1.72 20.26
C SER A 315 17.42 2.55 19.62
N SER A 316 17.06 3.40 18.65
CA SER A 316 17.90 4.57 18.34
C SER A 316 18.34 5.19 19.67
N PRO A 317 19.63 5.49 19.90
CA PRO A 317 19.97 6.42 20.96
C PRO A 317 19.03 7.59 20.74
N ALA A 318 18.26 7.91 21.78
CA ALA A 318 17.30 8.99 21.71
C ALA A 318 18.10 10.17 21.15
N THR A 319 17.72 10.64 19.97
CA THR A 319 17.79 12.08 19.78
C THR A 319 16.83 12.60 20.84
N ASP A 320 17.37 12.82 22.03
CA ASP A 320 16.84 13.70 23.05
C ASP A 320 16.94 15.12 22.45
N VAL A 321 16.27 15.32 21.31
CA VAL A 321 15.56 16.56 21.08
C VAL A 321 14.47 16.49 22.12
N GLY A 322 14.82 16.85 23.36
CA GLY A 322 13.86 17.11 24.41
C GLY A 322 12.77 17.92 23.74
N ASN A 323 11.59 17.32 23.61
CA ASN A 323 10.49 17.91 22.87
C ASN A 323 10.33 19.34 23.44
N PRO A 324 10.61 20.42 22.69
CA PRO A 324 10.46 21.75 23.23
C PRO A 324 9.01 21.99 23.69
N GLY A 325 8.08 21.15 23.22
CA GLY A 325 6.70 21.06 23.70
C GLY A 325 6.52 20.53 25.13
N THR A 326 7.32 19.59 25.67
CA THR A 326 7.06 19.07 27.03
C THR A 326 7.49 20.05 28.12
N ALA A 327 8.62 20.74 27.94
CA ALA A 327 9.03 21.84 28.82
C ALA A 327 8.09 23.05 28.68
N PHE A 328 7.66 23.39 27.46
CA PHE A 328 6.70 24.47 27.22
C PHE A 328 5.31 24.19 27.81
N VAL A 329 4.82 22.95 27.74
CA VAL A 329 3.54 22.53 28.34
C VAL A 329 3.60 22.56 29.88
N LEU A 330 4.75 22.22 30.47
CA LEU A 330 4.94 22.33 31.93
C LEU A 330 4.91 23.80 32.39
N TRP A 331 5.56 24.71 31.64
CA TRP A 331 5.53 26.16 31.93
C TRP A 331 4.15 26.78 31.73
N LEU A 332 3.38 26.33 30.73
CA LEU A 332 1.99 26.75 30.53
C LEU A 332 1.09 26.30 31.69
N PHE A 333 1.34 25.13 32.27
CA PHE A 333 0.59 24.66 33.44
C PHE A 333 0.91 25.47 34.70
N VAL A 334 2.18 25.80 34.96
CA VAL A 334 2.58 26.65 36.09
C VAL A 334 2.02 28.07 35.94
N GLY A 335 2.02 28.62 34.71
CA GLY A 335 1.39 29.90 34.41
C GLY A 335 -0.14 29.90 34.57
N ALA A 336 -0.81 28.83 34.13
CA ALA A 336 -2.26 28.69 34.25
C ALA A 336 -2.74 28.56 35.71
N VAL A 337 -1.98 27.87 36.56
CA VAL A 337 -2.27 27.77 38.01
C VAL A 337 -2.08 29.12 38.71
N GLY A 338 -1.06 29.89 38.34
CA GLY A 338 -0.86 31.26 38.83
C GLY A 338 -1.97 32.24 38.43
N VAL A 339 -2.44 32.16 37.18
CA VAL A 339 -3.54 32.99 36.66
C VAL A 339 -4.90 32.60 37.26
N LEU A 340 -5.15 31.30 37.48
CA LEU A 340 -6.36 30.81 38.16
C LEU A 340 -6.39 31.18 39.65
N GLY A 341 -5.24 31.22 40.32
CA GLY A 341 -5.12 31.72 41.71
C GLY A 341 -5.46 33.21 41.83
N LEU A 342 -4.99 34.04 40.89
CA LEU A 342 -5.29 35.48 40.84
C LEU A 342 -6.75 35.76 40.42
N ALA A 343 -7.29 35.00 39.48
CA ALA A 343 -8.69 35.09 39.07
C ALA A 343 -9.66 34.61 40.17
N GLY A 344 -9.31 33.55 40.91
CA GLY A 344 -10.06 33.08 42.07
C GLY A 344 -10.08 34.11 43.20
N GLY A 345 -8.96 34.79 43.45
CA GLY A 345 -8.88 35.91 44.41
C GLY A 345 -9.80 37.08 44.04
N LEU A 346 -9.92 37.42 42.76
CA LEU A 346 -10.79 38.49 42.25
C LEU A 346 -12.29 38.13 42.31
N VAL A 347 -12.65 36.85 42.13
CA VAL A 347 -14.05 36.37 42.20
C VAL A 347 -14.56 36.35 43.65
N VAL A 348 -13.73 35.97 44.62
CA VAL A 348 -14.10 35.99 46.05
C VAL A 348 -14.33 37.42 46.57
N ILE A 349 -13.60 38.41 46.03
CA ILE A 349 -13.78 39.83 46.36
C ILE A 349 -15.07 40.40 45.73
N ARG A 350 -15.51 39.88 44.57
CA ARG A 350 -16.75 40.30 43.90
C ARG A 350 -18.02 39.65 44.46
N ALA A 351 -17.93 38.44 45.02
CA ALA A 351 -19.07 37.67 45.52
C ALA A 351 -19.66 38.15 46.88
N ARG A 352 -19.09 39.19 47.51
CA ARG A 352 -19.60 39.76 48.78
C ARG A 352 -20.67 40.84 48.61
N ARG A 353 -21.11 41.18 47.40
CA ARG A 353 -22.15 42.20 47.16
C ARG A 353 -23.22 41.70 46.20
N GLY A 354 -24.38 41.31 46.73
CA GLY A 354 -25.64 41.19 45.98
C GLY A 354 -26.35 39.85 46.16
N GLY A 355 -27.42 39.86 46.96
CA GLY A 355 -28.35 38.74 47.19
C GLY A 355 -29.38 38.51 46.06
N PRO A 356 -30.42 37.69 46.28
CA PRO A 356 -30.76 36.58 45.37
C PRO A 356 -32.05 36.79 44.56
N THR A 357 -32.14 36.19 43.36
CA THR A 357 -33.42 35.74 42.78
C THR A 357 -33.22 34.53 41.86
N ARG A 358 -34.21 33.65 41.88
CA ARG A 358 -34.19 32.22 41.53
C ARG A 358 -34.56 31.94 40.07
N ALA A 359 -33.75 31.06 39.46
CA ALA A 359 -34.02 30.06 38.41
C ALA A 359 -34.54 30.48 37.02
N ALA A 360 -33.68 30.32 36.02
CA ALA A 360 -33.90 29.42 34.89
C ALA A 360 -32.52 29.01 34.30
N LYS A 361 -32.34 27.72 34.02
CA LYS A 361 -31.08 27.09 33.61
C LYS A 361 -30.91 27.22 32.09
N PRO A 362 -29.81 27.76 31.53
CA PRO A 362 -29.57 27.66 30.11
C PRO A 362 -28.83 26.35 29.80
N THR A 363 -29.42 25.66 28.84
CA THR A 363 -28.98 24.46 28.15
C THR A 363 -27.63 24.70 27.45
N ARG A 364 -26.80 23.67 27.44
CA ARG A 364 -25.47 23.61 26.83
C ARG A 364 -25.61 23.42 25.31
N ASP A 365 -24.92 24.25 24.53
CA ASP A 365 -24.74 24.16 23.07
C ASP A 365 -23.42 24.95 22.76
N GLN A 366 -22.43 24.55 21.96
CA GLN A 366 -22.30 23.55 20.89
C GLN A 366 -20.87 23.02 20.76
N ASP A 367 -20.74 21.75 20.39
CA ASP A 367 -19.52 21.07 19.93
C ASP A 367 -19.20 21.47 18.47
N THR A 368 -18.44 22.55 18.25
CA THR A 368 -17.88 22.87 16.93
C THR A 368 -16.38 22.56 16.91
N VAL A 369 -15.96 21.72 15.97
CA VAL A 369 -14.54 21.35 15.81
C VAL A 369 -13.79 22.53 15.20
N SER A 370 -12.90 23.16 15.97
CA SER A 370 -12.11 24.31 15.51
C SER A 370 -11.02 23.91 14.51
N LEU A 371 -11.10 24.43 13.30
CA LEU A 371 -10.12 24.22 12.22
C LEU A 371 -9.23 25.45 12.02
N THR A 372 -7.96 25.21 11.71
CA THR A 372 -7.04 26.26 11.25
C THR A 372 -7.36 26.64 9.80
N ARG A 373 -6.99 27.86 9.38
CA ARG A 373 -7.21 28.35 8.01
C ARG A 373 -6.69 27.38 6.93
N ARG A 374 -5.57 26.70 7.19
CA ARG A 374 -4.99 25.72 6.26
C ARG A 374 -5.75 24.39 6.25
N GLU A 375 -6.24 23.93 7.39
CA GLU A 375 -7.10 22.74 7.46
C GLU A 375 -8.44 22.99 6.77
N THR A 376 -9.05 24.19 6.89
CA THR A 376 -10.27 24.55 6.15
C THR A 376 -10.05 24.53 4.65
N GLN A 377 -8.95 25.10 4.16
CA GLN A 377 -8.59 25.07 2.74
C GLN A 377 -8.41 23.64 2.22
N VAL A 378 -7.72 22.79 2.98
CA VAL A 378 -7.50 21.40 2.60
C VAL A 378 -8.81 20.60 2.66
N LEU A 379 -9.66 20.81 3.67
CA LEU A 379 -10.96 20.15 3.80
C LEU A 379 -11.89 20.49 2.62
N ALA A 380 -11.94 21.75 2.20
CA ALA A 380 -12.72 22.18 1.04
C ALA A 380 -12.27 21.48 -0.26
N GLN A 381 -10.96 21.34 -0.48
CA GLN A 381 -10.47 20.64 -1.68
C GLN A 381 -10.69 19.11 -1.61
N ILE A 382 -10.71 18.52 -0.40
CA ILE A 382 -11.09 17.12 -0.20
C ILE A 382 -12.58 16.92 -0.53
N GLY A 383 -13.46 17.83 -0.11
CA GLY A 383 -14.88 17.82 -0.45
C GLY A 383 -15.13 17.94 -1.96
N ALA A 384 -14.26 18.66 -2.67
CA ALA A 384 -14.27 18.75 -4.13
C ALA A 384 -13.68 17.52 -4.86
N GLY A 385 -13.33 16.46 -4.14
CA GLY A 385 -12.84 15.20 -4.73
C GLY A 385 -11.39 15.22 -5.20
N LYS A 386 -10.59 16.24 -4.85
CA LYS A 386 -9.22 16.40 -5.36
C LYS A 386 -8.22 15.46 -4.68
N SER A 387 -7.28 14.98 -5.47
CA SER A 387 -6.14 14.19 -5.01
C SER A 387 -5.13 15.04 -4.25
N THR A 388 -4.30 14.42 -3.40
CA THR A 388 -3.24 15.10 -2.64
C THR A 388 -2.31 15.93 -3.53
N LYS A 389 -1.99 15.43 -4.74
CA LYS A 389 -1.13 16.13 -5.70
C LYS A 389 -1.80 17.38 -6.27
N GLU A 390 -3.10 17.30 -6.59
CA GLU A 390 -3.87 18.45 -7.08
C GLU A 390 -4.05 19.52 -5.99
N ILE A 391 -4.32 19.11 -4.76
CA ILE A 391 -4.43 20.01 -3.61
C ILE A 391 -3.09 20.72 -3.36
N ALA A 392 -1.97 19.98 -3.44
CA ALA A 392 -0.63 20.52 -3.26
C ALA A 392 -0.30 21.59 -4.31
N ALA A 393 -0.57 21.28 -5.58
CA ALA A 393 -0.38 22.21 -6.69
C ALA A 393 -1.25 23.47 -6.54
N GLN A 394 -2.49 23.32 -6.10
CA GLN A 394 -3.43 24.43 -5.97
C GLN A 394 -3.18 25.33 -4.75
N LEU A 395 -2.67 24.76 -3.66
CA LEU A 395 -2.39 25.50 -2.43
C LEU A 395 -0.93 25.99 -2.32
N GLY A 396 -0.09 25.69 -3.30
CA GLY A 396 1.33 26.09 -3.34
C GLY A 396 2.16 25.47 -2.22
N ILE A 397 1.84 24.23 -1.82
CA ILE A 397 2.50 23.51 -0.71
C ILE A 397 2.90 22.09 -1.15
N SER A 398 3.80 21.44 -0.41
CA SER A 398 4.24 20.08 -0.75
C SER A 398 3.11 19.04 -0.58
N PRO A 399 3.08 17.95 -1.36
CA PRO A 399 2.14 16.84 -1.15
C PRO A 399 2.20 16.28 0.28
N LYS A 400 3.40 16.22 0.86
CA LYS A 400 3.62 15.80 2.26
C LYS A 400 2.93 16.74 3.27
N THR A 401 2.92 18.05 2.99
CA THR A 401 2.20 19.05 3.80
C THR A 401 0.68 18.85 3.71
N VAL A 402 0.15 18.49 2.54
CA VAL A 402 -1.27 18.14 2.36
C VAL A 402 -1.63 16.88 3.13
N GLU A 403 -0.79 15.85 3.11
CA GLU A 403 -0.97 14.62 3.89
C GLU A 403 -0.99 14.89 5.40
N PHE A 404 -0.12 15.78 5.87
CA PHE A 404 -0.12 16.23 7.26
C PHE A 404 -1.45 16.91 7.65
N HIS A 405 -1.96 17.82 6.82
CA HIS A 405 -3.26 18.46 7.07
C HIS A 405 -4.42 17.46 6.97
N ARG A 406 -4.37 16.48 6.07
CA ARG A 406 -5.34 15.38 5.96
C ARG A 406 -5.36 14.51 7.21
N ALA A 407 -4.19 14.14 7.74
CA ALA A 407 -4.08 13.35 8.96
C ALA A 407 -4.66 14.10 10.17
N ASN A 408 -4.38 15.40 10.28
CA ASN A 408 -4.96 16.24 11.33
C ASN A 408 -6.48 16.39 11.21
N LEU A 409 -7.01 16.57 10.00
CA LEU A 409 -8.45 16.60 9.74
C LEU A 409 -9.10 15.27 10.14
N LEU A 410 -8.56 14.14 9.69
CA LEU A 410 -9.06 12.80 10.06
C LEU A 410 -9.10 12.61 11.57
N ARG A 411 -8.04 13.02 12.28
CA ARG A 411 -7.99 12.95 13.75
C ARG A 411 -9.03 13.87 14.41
N LYS A 412 -9.18 15.11 13.95
CA LYS A 412 -10.11 16.10 14.52
C LYS A 412 -11.59 15.73 14.33
N PHE A 413 -11.91 15.09 13.22
CA PHE A 413 -13.27 14.59 12.93
C PHE A 413 -13.46 13.12 13.32
N GLU A 414 -12.47 12.52 13.98
CA GLU A 414 -12.43 11.10 14.36
C GLU A 414 -12.77 10.16 13.19
N ALA A 415 -12.41 10.57 11.97
CA ALA A 415 -12.72 9.88 10.73
C ALA A 415 -11.57 8.95 10.34
N ARG A 416 -11.91 7.76 9.82
CA ARG A 416 -10.98 6.72 9.38
C ARG A 416 -10.73 6.74 7.88
N SER A 417 -11.47 7.56 7.12
CA SER A 417 -11.29 7.75 5.69
C SER A 417 -11.74 9.13 5.24
N SER A 418 -11.29 9.59 4.06
CA SER A 418 -11.72 10.88 3.50
C SER A 418 -13.23 10.93 3.23
N ALA A 419 -13.86 9.81 2.87
CA ALA A 419 -15.31 9.73 2.73
C ALA A 419 -16.02 9.93 4.08
N GLN A 420 -15.51 9.31 5.15
CA GLN A 420 -16.04 9.49 6.49
C GLN A 420 -15.79 10.92 7.02
N LEU A 421 -14.65 11.53 6.66
CA LEU A 421 -14.33 12.92 6.98
C LEU A 421 -15.33 13.89 6.35
N ILE A 422 -15.63 13.73 5.06
CA ILE A 422 -16.61 14.58 4.35
C ILE A 422 -18.01 14.39 4.95
N ALA A 423 -18.42 13.14 5.21
CA ALA A 423 -19.73 12.86 5.82
C ALA A 423 -19.89 13.52 7.19
N ARG A 424 -18.86 13.49 8.04
CA ARG A 424 -18.89 14.10 9.38
C ARG A 424 -18.76 15.63 9.35
N ALA A 425 -17.95 16.16 8.44
CA ALA A 425 -17.84 17.61 8.23
C ALA A 425 -19.17 18.21 7.74
N GLY A 426 -19.85 17.55 6.79
CA GLY A 426 -21.17 17.98 6.30
C GLY A 426 -22.27 17.90 7.35
N GLN A 427 -22.22 16.94 8.28
CA GLN A 427 -23.15 16.85 9.42
C GLN A 427 -22.98 17.99 10.45
N GLN A 428 -21.79 18.60 10.53
CA GLN A 428 -21.54 19.74 11.41
C GLN A 428 -22.00 21.06 10.78
N GLU A 429 -21.82 21.24 9.47
CA GLU A 429 -22.37 22.41 8.75
C GLU A 429 -23.91 22.38 8.68
N THR A 430 -24.51 21.20 8.53
CA THR A 430 -25.98 21.05 8.44
C THR A 430 -26.70 21.32 9.77
N ARG A 431 -25.98 21.34 10.90
CA ARG A 431 -26.57 21.56 12.24
C ARG A 431 -26.62 23.02 12.66
N ALA A 432 -26.11 23.95 11.86
CA ALA A 432 -25.86 25.35 12.23
C ALA A 432 -26.56 26.41 11.35
N ILE A 433 -27.76 26.13 10.83
CA ILE A 433 -28.62 27.17 10.25
C ILE A 433 -30.02 27.05 10.87
N PRO A 434 -30.35 27.82 11.91
CA PRO A 434 -31.72 28.26 12.15
C PRO A 434 -32.02 29.39 11.16
N GLU A 435 -33.06 29.20 10.35
CA GLU A 435 -33.69 30.31 9.63
C GLU A 435 -34.14 31.37 10.64
N THR A 436 -33.77 32.63 10.39
CA THR A 436 -34.43 33.80 10.95
C THR A 436 -34.81 34.73 9.81
#